data_AF-A0A7K4C9M3-F1
#
_entry.id   AF-A0A7K4C9M3-F1
#
_cell.length_a   1.000
_cell.length_b   1.000
_cell.length_c   1.000
_cell.angle_alpha   90.00
_cell.angle_beta   90.00
_cell.angle_gamma   90.00
#
_symmetry.space_group_name_H-M   'P 1'
#
loop_
_entity.id
_entity.type
_entity.pdbx_description
1 polymer ?
#
loop_
_entity_poly.entity_id
_entity_poly.type
_entity_poly.pdbx_seq_one_letter_code
_entity_poly.pdbx_strand_id
1 'polypeptide(L)' 'DTRYAYRLSRGIGIRDAQDGALVNNTLGSYTHLHPVASAGMFRHFVDQCRNTH' A
#
# COMPACT_ATOMS: atom_id res chain seq x y z
N ASP A 1 15.60 -2.84 -6.50
CA ASP A 1 14.49 -3.82 -6.50
C ASP A 1 13.31 -3.21 -5.76
N THR A 2 12.09 -3.34 -6.27
CA THR A 2 10.89 -2.68 -5.72
C THR A 2 10.04 -3.71 -4.98
N ARG A 3 9.71 -3.42 -3.71
CA ARG A 3 8.77 -4.24 -2.93
C ARG A 3 7.35 -3.74 -3.15
N TYR A 4 6.41 -4.66 -3.38
CA TYR A 4 4.99 -4.36 -3.53
C TYR A 4 4.23 -4.85 -2.30
N ALA A 5 3.29 -4.03 -1.83
CA ALA A 5 2.58 -4.26 -0.57
C ALA A 5 1.40 -5.24 -0.71
N TYR A 6 0.77 -5.33 -1.88
CA TYR A 6 -0.39 -6.20 -2.07
C TYR A 6 -0.59 -6.61 -3.54
N ARG A 7 -1.40 -7.66 -3.72
CA ARG A 7 -1.83 -8.18 -5.02
C ARG A 7 -3.31 -7.87 -5.24
N LEU A 8 -3.64 -7.44 -6.44
CA LEU A 8 -5.00 -7.13 -6.84
C LEU A 8 -5.75 -8.40 -7.24
N SER A 9 -6.98 -8.52 -6.78
CA SER A 9 -7.92 -9.53 -7.29
C SER A 9 -8.54 -9.12 -8.63
N ARG A 10 -8.48 -7.83 -8.98
CA ARG A 10 -8.94 -7.26 -10.25
C ARG A 10 -8.10 -6.05 -10.65
N GLY A 11 -7.79 -5.92 -11.94
CA GLY A 11 -6.96 -4.83 -12.50
C GLY A 11 -5.51 -5.25 -12.77
N ILE A 12 -4.70 -4.31 -13.25
CA ILE A 12 -3.32 -4.57 -13.71
C ILE A 12 -2.27 -4.23 -12.63
N GLY A 13 -2.52 -3.21 -11.81
CA GLY A 13 -1.56 -2.72 -10.81
C GLY A 13 -0.32 -2.09 -11.47
N ILE A 14 0.77 -1.98 -10.71
CA ILE A 14 2.05 -1.47 -11.19
C ILE A 14 2.80 -2.54 -11.99
N ARG A 15 2.80 -3.80 -11.52
CA ARG A 15 3.48 -4.92 -12.19
C ARG A 15 2.83 -6.25 -11.84
N ASP A 16 2.42 -7.04 -12.83
CA ASP A 16 1.90 -8.41 -12.65
C ASP A 16 0.78 -8.54 -11.59
N ALA A 17 -0.17 -7.60 -11.60
CA ALA A 17 -1.24 -7.46 -10.60
C ALA A 17 -0.75 -7.14 -9.18
N GLN A 18 0.51 -6.75 -9.00
CA GLN A 18 1.05 -6.21 -7.75
C GLN A 18 0.96 -4.68 -7.76
N ASP A 19 0.67 -4.09 -6.60
CA ASP A 19 0.58 -2.65 -6.40
C ASP A 19 1.08 -2.28 -4.99
N GLY A 20 1.12 -0.99 -4.68
CA GLY A 20 1.66 -0.46 -3.44
C GLY A 20 3.19 -0.59 -3.41
N ALA A 21 3.87 0.10 -4.32
CA ALA A 21 5.33 0.19 -4.31
C ALA A 21 5.80 0.88 -3.02
N LEU A 22 6.62 0.18 -2.24
CA LEU A 22 7.10 0.62 -0.94
C LEU A 22 8.61 0.88 -0.98
N VAL A 23 9.00 2.10 -0.60
CA VAL A 23 10.40 2.49 -0.39
C VAL A 23 10.48 3.30 0.89
N ASN A 24 11.25 2.81 1.87
CA ASN A 24 11.27 3.38 3.23
C ASN A 24 9.84 3.51 3.78
N ASN A 25 9.43 4.73 4.17
CA ASN A 25 8.10 5.03 4.69
C ASN A 25 7.16 5.64 3.62
N THR A 26 7.51 5.49 2.34
CA THR A 26 6.73 6.02 1.22
C THR A 26 6.04 4.89 0.46
N LEU A 27 4.71 4.96 0.40
CA LEU A 27 3.85 4.06 -0.36
C LEU A 27 3.30 4.78 -1.60
N GLY A 28 3.68 4.32 -2.79
CA GLY A 28 3.09 4.73 -4.06
C GLY A 28 2.12 3.67 -4.58
N SER A 29 0.90 4.07 -4.94
CA SER A 29 -0.14 3.14 -5.41
C SER A 29 -0.84 3.70 -6.64
N TYR A 30 -1.10 2.84 -7.63
CA TYR A 30 -1.98 3.19 -8.76
C TYR A 30 -3.45 2.89 -8.42
N THR A 31 -3.71 1.87 -7.61
CA THR A 31 -5.08 1.54 -7.23
C THR A 31 -5.73 2.53 -6.26
N HIS A 32 -7.01 2.78 -6.51
CA HIS A 32 -7.93 3.38 -5.55
C HIS A 32 -8.42 2.32 -4.57
N LEU A 33 -8.06 2.48 -3.30
CA LEU A 33 -8.44 1.55 -2.24
C LEU A 33 -9.77 1.96 -1.60
N HIS A 34 -10.69 1.00 -1.48
CA HIS A 34 -11.92 1.24 -0.73
C HIS A 34 -11.59 1.40 0.76
N PRO A 35 -11.95 2.52 1.41
CA PRO A 35 -11.49 2.84 2.77
C PRO A 35 -11.79 1.74 3.79
N VAL A 36 -13.01 1.20 3.76
CA VAL A 36 -13.44 0.16 4.71
C VAL A 36 -12.65 -1.14 4.56
N ALA A 37 -12.43 -1.61 3.33
CA ALA A 37 -11.68 -2.83 3.07
C ALA A 37 -10.18 -2.67 3.36
N SER A 38 -9.71 -1.43 3.38
CA SER A 38 -8.30 -1.08 3.55
C SER A 38 -8.01 -0.41 4.89
N ALA A 39 -8.93 -0.50 5.84
CA ALA A 39 -8.83 0.15 7.14
C ALA A 39 -7.54 -0.26 7.89
N GLY A 40 -7.12 -1.52 7.77
CA GLY A 40 -5.87 -2.01 8.34
C GLY A 40 -4.62 -1.30 7.78
N MET A 41 -4.60 -1.02 6.47
CA MET A 41 -3.50 -0.27 5.84
C MET A 41 -3.44 1.16 6.38
N PHE A 42 -4.57 1.87 6.44
CA PHE A 42 -4.62 3.23 6.97
C PHE A 42 -4.25 3.29 8.45
N ARG A 43 -4.71 2.31 9.25
CA ARG A 43 -4.34 2.20 10.66
C ARG A 43 -2.82 2.04 10.81
N HIS A 44 -2.22 1.13 10.05
CA HIS A 44 -0.79 0.90 10.09
C HIS A 44 -0.01 2.16 9.68
N PHE A 45 -0.42 2.84 8.60
CA PHE A 45 0.19 4.10 8.18
C PHE A 45 0.20 5.14 9.32
N VAL A 46 -0.94 5.37 9.96
CA VAL A 46 -1.05 6.35 11.06
C VAL A 46 -0.19 5.92 12.25
N ASP A 47 -0.16 4.63 12.59
CA ASP A 47 0.67 4.12 13.68
C ASP A 47 2.17 4.31 13.38
N GLN A 48 2.62 4.17 12.12
CA GLN A 48 3.98 4.52 11.71
C GLN A 48 4.26 6.03 11.84
N CYS A 49 3.30 6.91 11.52
CA CYS A 49 3.47 8.35 11.72
C CYS A 49 3.58 8.74 13.20
N ARG A 50 2.94 8.00 14.11
CA ARG A 50 2.98 8.26 15.56
C ARG A 50 4.27 7.74 16.21
N ASN A 51 4.82 6.66 15.68
CA ASN A 51 6.07 6.07 16.15
C ASN A 51 7.24 6.79 15.48
N THR A 52 7.51 8.03 15.90
CA THR A 52 8.75 8.73 15.58
C THR A 52 9.90 8.04 16.33
N HIS A 53 10.78 7.36 15.58
CA HIS A 53 12.12 7.00 16.05
C HIS A 53 13.01 8.23 16.11
#